data_AF-A0A811LLY7-F1
#
_entry.id   AF-A0A811LLY7-F1
#
_cell.length_a   1.000
_cell.length_b   1.000
_cell.length_c   1.000
_cell.angle_alpha   90.00
_cell.angle_beta   90.00
_cell.angle_gamma   90.00
#
_symmetry.space_group_name_H-M   'P 1'
#
loop_
_entity.id
_entity.type
_entity.pdbx_description
1 polymer ?
#
loop_
_entity_poly.entity_id
_entity_poly.type
_entity_poly.pdbx_seq_one_letter_code
_entity_poly.pdbx_strand_id
1 'polypeptide(L)'
;MGSYIHIFVLALTVISLLEIASTQHEHRTQQQNEVEDDEFAKFDVNEEIEPEEKEELEIRDGSAATGGQTYALPIDMPSVNFAFCVSCGYRNAFEQYSTMLKEKYPGIQIEGGNYPPSYPKALGAQIIGLGKIVVIVCIILGKDPFPALGMATPTFFNWMLSNKLSACMMLFIFSNSIENMLMSTGAFEIYVGNELIWSKLESGRVPSPAELVQSINGYLEVHGGKPMATQEFGYQEQ
;
A
#
# COMPACT_ATOMS: atom_id res chain seq x y z
N MET A 1 -2.68 20.80 42.73
CA MET A 1 -3.25 20.66 41.37
C MET A 1 -2.23 20.18 40.33
N GLY A 2 -0.96 20.62 40.37
CA GLY A 2 0.08 20.18 39.42
C GLY A 2 0.42 18.68 39.43
N SER A 3 0.43 18.02 40.60
CA SER A 3 0.70 16.56 40.66
C SER A 3 -0.28 15.72 39.85
N TYR A 4 -1.57 16.08 39.82
CA TYR A 4 -2.56 15.31 39.06
C TYR A 4 -2.39 15.47 37.56
N ILE A 5 -1.87 16.61 37.10
CA ILE A 5 -1.57 16.84 35.68
C ILE A 5 -0.35 16.03 35.27
N HIS A 6 0.71 16.00 36.08
CA HIS A 6 1.87 15.15 35.80
C HIS A 6 1.49 13.67 35.82
N ILE A 7 0.69 13.22 36.80
CA ILE A 7 0.19 11.85 36.86
C ILE A 7 -0.70 11.54 35.65
N PHE A 8 -1.54 12.47 35.21
CA PHE A 8 -2.39 12.29 34.03
C PHE A 8 -1.57 12.22 32.73
N VAL A 9 -0.55 13.06 32.57
CA VAL A 9 0.36 13.00 31.40
C VAL A 9 1.23 11.74 31.44
N LEU A 10 1.74 11.34 32.62
CA LEU A 10 2.44 10.07 32.80
C LEU A 10 1.50 8.88 32.52
N ALA A 11 0.25 8.95 32.97
CA ALA A 11 -0.74 7.92 32.69
C ALA A 11 -1.07 7.85 31.20
N LEU A 12 -1.28 8.98 30.53
CA LEU A 12 -1.53 9.00 29.09
C LEU A 12 -0.33 8.49 28.29
N THR A 13 0.89 8.89 28.66
CA THR A 13 2.10 8.38 27.99
C THR A 13 2.34 6.89 28.27
N VAL A 14 2.07 6.43 29.49
CA VAL A 14 2.14 4.99 29.83
C VAL A 14 1.03 4.21 29.14
N ILE A 15 -0.19 4.75 29.04
CA ILE A 15 -1.29 4.15 28.29
C ILE A 15 -0.94 4.08 26.81
N SER A 16 -0.36 5.14 26.22
CA SER A 16 0.14 5.10 24.84
C SER A 16 1.26 4.07 24.66
N LEU A 17 2.17 3.92 25.63
CA LEU A 17 3.23 2.91 25.57
C LEU A 17 2.68 1.47 25.75
N LEU A 18 1.66 1.30 26.59
CA LEU A 18 0.95 0.03 26.76
C LEU A 18 0.12 -0.30 25.52
N GLU A 19 -0.53 0.69 24.91
CA GLU A 19 -1.17 0.57 23.60
C GLU A 19 -0.14 0.26 22.51
N ILE A 20 1.06 0.84 22.52
CA ILE A 20 2.13 0.48 21.58
C ILE A 20 2.57 -0.98 21.75
N ALA A 21 2.71 -1.44 23.00
CA ALA A 21 3.07 -2.82 23.31
C ALA A 21 1.94 -3.80 22.97
N SER A 22 0.67 -3.42 23.20
CA SER A 22 -0.49 -4.23 22.84
C SER A 22 -0.73 -4.20 21.34
N THR A 23 -0.59 -3.06 20.67
CA THR A 23 -0.72 -2.87 19.21
C THR A 23 0.39 -3.57 18.45
N GLN A 24 1.58 -3.81 19.03
CA GLN A 24 2.55 -4.73 18.42
C GLN A 24 2.05 -6.19 18.41
N HIS A 25 1.35 -6.59 19.47
CA HIS A 25 0.72 -7.90 19.55
C HIS A 25 -0.55 -7.95 18.68
N GLU A 26 -1.27 -6.85 18.59
CA GLU A 26 -2.55 -6.74 17.90
C GLU A 26 -2.38 -6.43 16.41
N HIS A 27 -1.37 -5.72 15.91
CA HIS A 27 -1.06 -5.67 14.47
C HIS A 27 -0.57 -7.03 13.96
N ARG A 28 0.11 -7.83 14.82
CA ARG A 28 0.46 -9.22 14.49
C ARG A 28 -0.76 -10.13 14.46
N THR A 29 -1.81 -9.83 15.24
CA THR A 29 -3.05 -10.63 15.33
C THR A 29 -4.20 -10.09 14.46
N GLN A 30 -4.30 -8.79 14.17
CA GLN A 30 -5.27 -8.12 13.31
C GLN A 30 -4.84 -8.18 11.84
N GLN A 31 -3.54 -8.13 11.52
CA GLN A 31 -3.11 -8.52 10.16
C GLN A 31 -3.42 -10.01 9.88
N GLN A 32 -3.68 -10.80 10.93
CA GLN A 32 -4.10 -12.20 10.80
C GLN A 32 -5.63 -12.41 10.96
N ASN A 33 -6.36 -11.53 11.68
CA ASN A 33 -7.80 -11.68 11.95
C ASN A 33 -8.72 -10.62 11.29
N GLU A 34 -8.29 -9.38 11.00
CA GLU A 34 -9.09 -8.43 10.21
C GLU A 34 -9.07 -8.75 8.70
N VAL A 35 -8.18 -9.65 8.27
CA VAL A 35 -8.19 -10.20 6.90
C VAL A 35 -9.28 -11.26 6.71
N GLU A 36 -9.81 -11.86 7.79
CA GLU A 36 -10.78 -12.96 7.66
C GLU A 36 -12.25 -12.51 7.54
N ASP A 37 -12.66 -11.34 8.09
CA ASP A 37 -14.10 -11.09 8.25
C ASP A 37 -14.74 -10.01 7.34
N ASP A 38 -14.01 -9.08 6.69
CA ASP A 38 -14.69 -8.01 5.92
C ASP A 38 -14.18 -7.69 4.49
N GLU A 39 -13.12 -8.32 3.96
CA GLU A 39 -12.74 -8.13 2.54
C GLU A 39 -12.07 -9.36 1.90
N PHE A 40 -12.54 -10.57 2.23
CA PHE A 40 -12.15 -11.78 1.47
C PHE A 40 -13.35 -12.71 1.27
N ALA A 41 -14.40 -12.18 0.67
CA ALA A 41 -15.26 -13.04 -0.14
C ALA A 41 -14.42 -13.51 -1.33
N LYS A 42 -13.91 -14.75 -1.23
CA LYS A 42 -13.36 -15.57 -2.31
C LYS A 42 -13.75 -15.04 -3.69
N PHE A 43 -12.81 -14.43 -4.39
CA PHE A 43 -12.89 -14.28 -5.83
C PHE A 43 -12.07 -15.42 -6.45
N ASP A 44 -12.66 -16.61 -6.42
CA ASP A 44 -12.19 -17.73 -7.25
C ASP A 44 -12.47 -17.33 -8.71
N VAL A 45 -11.45 -16.86 -9.43
CA VAL A 45 -11.51 -16.68 -10.89
C VAL A 45 -11.40 -18.07 -11.51
N ASN A 46 -12.43 -18.88 -11.34
CA ASN A 46 -12.54 -20.18 -12.00
C ASN A 46 -13.99 -20.45 -12.42
N GLU A 47 -14.69 -19.40 -12.84
CA GLU A 47 -16.01 -19.51 -13.44
C GLU A 47 -15.85 -19.50 -14.97
N GLU A 48 -16.29 -20.59 -15.59
CA GLU A 48 -16.31 -20.83 -17.03
C GLU A 48 -16.94 -19.65 -17.79
N ILE A 49 -16.19 -19.07 -18.73
CA ILE A 49 -16.70 -18.06 -19.66
C ILE A 49 -16.92 -18.73 -21.02
N GLU A 50 -18.19 -18.93 -21.37
CA GLU A 50 -18.61 -19.22 -22.74
C GLU A 50 -18.34 -18.00 -23.67
N PRO A 51 -18.07 -18.21 -24.97
CA PRO A 51 -17.57 -17.15 -25.84
C PRO A 51 -18.70 -16.33 -26.46
N GLU A 52 -18.60 -15.00 -26.42
CA GLU A 52 -19.35 -14.12 -27.34
C GLU A 52 -18.41 -13.24 -28.18
N GLU A 53 -18.86 -12.99 -29.41
CA GLU A 53 -18.08 -12.69 -30.61
C GLU A 53 -17.52 -11.25 -30.71
N LYS A 54 -16.34 -11.20 -31.34
CA LYS A 54 -15.64 -10.14 -32.08
C LYS A 54 -16.38 -8.81 -32.36
N GLU A 55 -15.72 -7.70 -32.02
CA GLU A 55 -15.62 -6.54 -32.91
C GLU A 55 -14.14 -6.13 -33.08
N GLU A 56 -13.69 -6.20 -34.33
CA GLU A 56 -12.37 -5.87 -34.83
C GLU A 56 -12.28 -4.37 -35.10
N LEU A 57 -11.28 -3.69 -34.54
CA LEU A 57 -10.90 -2.34 -34.96
C LEU A 57 -9.43 -2.32 -35.36
N GLU A 58 -9.22 -2.03 -36.65
CA GLU A 58 -7.93 -2.05 -37.35
C GLU A 58 -6.89 -1.08 -36.76
N ILE A 59 -5.68 -1.60 -36.61
CA ILE A 59 -4.50 -0.97 -36.03
C ILE A 59 -3.78 -0.13 -37.09
N ARG A 60 -3.35 1.10 -36.73
CA ARG A 60 -2.30 1.83 -37.47
C ARG A 60 -0.96 1.63 -36.77
N ASP A 61 -0.14 0.78 -37.35
CA ASP A 61 1.18 0.37 -36.88
C ASP A 61 2.17 1.52 -36.70
N GLY A 62 2.95 1.42 -35.62
CA GLY A 62 4.01 2.35 -35.25
C GLY A 62 5.02 1.72 -34.30
N SER A 63 5.74 0.69 -34.77
CA SER A 63 7.10 0.30 -34.37
C SER A 63 7.35 -0.15 -32.92
N ALA A 64 7.31 -1.47 -32.70
CA ALA A 64 8.39 -2.33 -32.16
C ALA A 64 7.79 -3.68 -31.72
N ALA A 65 7.41 -4.50 -32.70
CA ALA A 65 6.96 -5.86 -32.48
C ALA A 65 8.12 -6.71 -31.92
N THR A 66 8.16 -6.83 -30.60
CA THR A 66 8.78 -7.98 -29.95
C THR A 66 7.65 -8.97 -29.75
N GLY A 67 7.55 -9.99 -30.61
CA GLY A 67 6.48 -10.99 -30.57
C GLY A 67 6.32 -11.52 -29.15
N GLY A 68 5.13 -11.36 -28.57
CA GLY A 68 4.86 -11.77 -27.19
C GLY A 68 5.01 -13.28 -27.06
N GLN A 69 6.13 -13.74 -26.53
CA GLN A 69 6.33 -15.14 -26.16
C GLN A 69 5.48 -15.42 -24.92
N THR A 70 4.62 -16.45 -24.99
CA THR A 70 3.93 -17.02 -23.82
C THR A 70 4.88 -18.01 -23.15
N TYR A 71 4.93 -18.04 -21.82
CA TYR A 71 5.81 -18.94 -21.09
C TYR A 71 5.01 -20.06 -20.43
N ALA A 72 5.54 -21.29 -20.46
CA ALA A 72 5.02 -22.36 -19.62
C ALA A 72 5.59 -22.15 -18.23
N LEU A 73 4.71 -21.90 -17.25
CA LEU A 73 5.15 -21.80 -15.87
C LEU A 73 5.63 -23.16 -15.36
N PRO A 74 6.72 -23.20 -14.57
CA PRO A 74 7.07 -24.38 -13.79
C PRO A 74 5.87 -24.86 -12.95
N ILE A 75 5.77 -26.17 -12.74
CA ILE A 75 4.73 -26.79 -11.89
C ILE A 75 4.75 -26.22 -10.45
N ASP A 76 5.90 -25.70 -10.01
CA ASP A 76 6.13 -25.12 -8.68
C ASP A 76 6.61 -23.66 -8.80
N MET A 77 5.86 -22.81 -9.51
CA MET A 77 6.19 -21.38 -9.57
C MET A 77 5.68 -20.66 -8.31
N PRO A 78 6.54 -19.89 -7.61
CA PRO A 78 6.10 -19.07 -6.49
C PRO A 78 5.24 -17.89 -6.94
N SER A 79 4.39 -17.37 -6.04
CA SER A 79 3.50 -16.25 -6.34
C SER A 79 4.27 -14.95 -6.59
N VAL A 80 3.72 -14.10 -7.45
CA VAL A 80 4.20 -12.73 -7.68
C VAL A 80 3.48 -11.80 -6.73
N ASN A 81 4.21 -11.21 -5.79
CA ASN A 81 3.64 -10.31 -4.80
C ASN A 81 4.02 -8.85 -5.10
N PHE A 82 3.01 -7.98 -5.21
CA PHE A 82 3.17 -6.56 -5.39
C PHE A 82 2.97 -5.85 -4.05
N ALA A 83 4.02 -5.22 -3.53
CA ALA A 83 3.94 -4.38 -2.34
C ALA A 83 4.03 -2.91 -2.76
N PHE A 84 2.92 -2.18 -2.67
CA PHE A 84 2.85 -0.80 -3.18
C PHE A 84 2.13 0.17 -2.24
N CYS A 85 2.41 1.46 -2.40
CA CYS A 85 1.74 2.51 -1.64
C CYS A 85 0.31 2.73 -2.17
N VAL A 86 -0.69 2.25 -1.43
CA VAL A 86 -2.11 2.42 -1.79
C VAL A 86 -2.54 3.89 -1.75
N SER A 87 -2.13 4.63 -0.71
CA SER A 87 -2.44 6.06 -0.56
C SER A 87 -1.79 6.96 -1.62
N CYS A 88 -0.81 6.44 -2.36
CA CYS A 88 -0.14 7.12 -3.46
C CYS A 88 -0.83 6.90 -4.82
N GLY A 89 -1.87 6.06 -4.89
CA GLY A 89 -2.60 5.78 -6.13
C GLY A 89 -1.99 4.71 -7.03
N TYR A 90 -1.09 3.83 -6.53
CA TYR A 90 -0.48 2.76 -7.34
C TYR A 90 -1.41 1.57 -7.64
N ARG A 91 -2.65 1.57 -7.12
CA ARG A 91 -3.63 0.50 -7.36
C ARG A 91 -3.87 0.26 -8.86
N ASN A 92 -4.07 1.31 -9.64
CA ASN A 92 -4.31 1.17 -11.08
C ASN A 92 -3.10 0.61 -11.83
N ALA A 93 -1.87 0.93 -11.38
CA ALA A 93 -0.66 0.38 -11.95
C ALA A 93 -0.58 -1.13 -11.68
N PHE A 94 -0.83 -1.54 -10.43
CA PHE A 94 -0.91 -2.94 -10.05
C PHE A 94 -1.93 -3.73 -10.89
N GLU A 95 -3.13 -3.20 -11.09
CA GLU A 95 -4.17 -3.84 -11.90
C GLU A 95 -3.71 -4.04 -13.36
N GLN A 96 -3.10 -3.02 -13.97
CA GLN A 96 -2.56 -3.11 -15.33
C GLN A 96 -1.47 -4.17 -15.46
N TYR A 97 -0.50 -4.20 -14.52
CA TYR A 97 0.53 -5.25 -14.53
C TYR A 97 -0.07 -6.63 -14.31
N SER A 98 -1.06 -6.75 -13.44
CA SER A 98 -1.71 -8.03 -13.14
C SER A 98 -2.40 -8.62 -14.36
N THR A 99 -3.15 -7.80 -15.12
CA THR A 99 -3.78 -8.22 -16.38
C THR A 99 -2.73 -8.66 -17.39
N MET A 100 -1.69 -7.84 -17.61
CA MET A 100 -0.62 -8.18 -18.54
C MET A 100 0.12 -9.47 -18.17
N LEU A 101 0.37 -9.70 -16.88
CA LEU A 101 1.04 -10.91 -16.40
C LEU A 101 0.17 -12.14 -16.58
N LYS A 102 -1.14 -12.06 -16.31
CA LYS A 102 -2.08 -13.16 -16.55
C LYS A 102 -2.15 -13.55 -18.03
N GLU A 103 -2.07 -12.58 -18.94
CA GLU A 103 -2.04 -12.85 -20.38
C GLU A 103 -0.74 -13.55 -20.83
N LYS A 104 0.41 -13.15 -20.28
CA LYS A 104 1.73 -13.70 -20.67
C LYS A 104 2.07 -15.02 -19.99
N TYR A 105 1.56 -15.22 -18.78
CA TYR A 105 1.88 -16.33 -17.89
C TYR A 105 0.57 -16.95 -17.38
N PRO A 106 -0.10 -17.80 -18.18
CA PRO A 106 -1.35 -18.42 -17.76
C PRO A 106 -1.13 -19.29 -16.51
N GLY A 107 -1.96 -19.09 -15.49
CA GLY A 107 -1.87 -19.80 -14.20
C GLY A 107 -0.93 -19.17 -13.16
N ILE A 108 -0.37 -17.98 -13.42
CA ILE A 108 0.44 -17.26 -12.44
C ILE A 108 -0.41 -16.78 -11.26
N GLN A 109 0.05 -17.02 -10.03
CA GLN A 109 -0.56 -16.46 -8.83
C GLN A 109 -0.02 -15.06 -8.59
N ILE A 110 -0.91 -14.07 -8.52
CA ILE A 110 -0.56 -12.67 -8.31
C ILE A 110 -1.27 -12.18 -7.05
N GLU A 111 -0.48 -11.66 -6.13
CA GLU A 111 -0.95 -11.05 -4.88
C GLU A 111 -0.58 -9.56 -4.87
N GLY A 112 -1.42 -8.73 -4.27
CA GLY A 112 -1.18 -7.31 -4.12
C GLY A 112 -1.47 -6.86 -2.69
N GLY A 113 -0.54 -6.09 -2.10
CA GLY A 113 -0.64 -5.62 -0.73
C GLY A 113 -0.10 -4.20 -0.54
N ASN A 114 -0.52 -3.56 0.56
CA ASN A 114 -0.01 -2.25 0.92
C ASN A 114 1.40 -2.35 1.48
N TYR A 115 2.33 -1.56 0.94
CA TYR A 115 3.69 -1.51 1.44
C TYR A 115 3.74 -0.84 2.82
N PRO A 116 4.24 -1.52 3.86
CA PRO A 116 4.22 -0.98 5.22
C PRO A 116 5.16 0.24 5.33
N PRO A 117 4.73 1.34 5.98
CA PRO A 117 5.62 2.45 6.27
C PRO A 117 6.75 2.03 7.21
N SER A 118 7.92 2.64 7.02
CA SER A 118 9.04 2.47 7.92
C SER A 118 8.63 2.81 9.36
N TYR A 119 9.07 2.02 10.33
CA TYR A 119 8.77 2.17 11.76
C TYR A 119 8.74 3.63 12.28
N PRO A 120 9.74 4.50 12.03
CA PRO A 120 9.71 5.87 12.55
C PRO A 120 8.58 6.73 11.95
N LYS A 121 8.19 6.49 10.69
CA LYS A 121 7.07 7.20 10.05
C LYS A 121 5.73 6.72 10.60
N ALA A 122 5.56 5.41 10.77
CA ALA A 122 4.36 4.84 11.38
C ALA A 122 4.14 5.37 12.79
N LEU A 123 5.19 5.36 13.62
CA LEU A 123 5.16 5.89 14.97
C LEU A 123 4.83 7.39 14.99
N GLY A 124 5.44 8.17 14.09
CA GLY A 124 5.14 9.59 13.96
C GLY A 124 3.67 9.86 13.61
N ALA A 125 3.09 9.10 12.67
CA ALA A 125 1.69 9.23 12.31
C ALA A 125 0.76 8.94 13.50
N GLN A 126 1.05 7.89 14.27
CA GLN A 126 0.29 7.54 15.48
C GLN A 126 0.36 8.64 16.55
N ILE A 127 1.56 9.19 16.81
CA ILE A 127 1.74 10.27 17.79
C ILE A 127 0.95 11.51 17.38
N ILE A 128 0.97 11.88 16.09
CA ILE A 128 0.19 13.01 15.58
C ILE A 128 -1.31 12.73 15.72
N GLY A 129 -1.74 11.51 15.35
CA GLY A 129 -3.12 11.07 15.45
C GLY A 129 -3.68 11.11 16.86
N LEU A 130 -2.91 10.72 17.88
CA LEU A 130 -3.34 10.82 19.27
C LEU A 130 -3.20 12.25 19.82
N GLY A 131 -2.09 12.91 19.51
CA GLY A 131 -1.79 14.27 19.96
C GLY A 131 -2.86 15.27 19.52
N LYS A 132 -3.39 15.15 18.30
CA LYS A 132 -4.46 16.03 17.81
C LYS A 132 -5.73 15.91 18.66
N ILE A 133 -6.09 14.70 19.12
CA ILE A 133 -7.29 14.48 19.94
C ILE A 133 -7.14 15.16 21.29
N VAL A 134 -5.96 15.03 21.92
CA VAL A 134 -5.66 15.72 23.18
C VAL A 134 -5.79 17.24 23.02
N VAL A 135 -5.22 17.79 21.93
CA VAL A 135 -5.30 19.23 21.65
C VAL A 135 -6.74 19.69 21.38
N ILE A 136 -7.53 18.93 20.61
CA ILE A 136 -8.95 19.22 20.36
C ILE A 136 -9.73 19.28 21.68
N VAL A 137 -9.53 18.29 22.56
CA VAL A 137 -10.19 18.26 23.87
C VAL A 137 -9.82 19.50 24.71
N CYS A 138 -8.55 19.91 24.73
CA CYS A 138 -8.12 21.13 25.40
C CYS A 138 -8.82 22.39 24.84
N ILE A 139 -8.91 22.52 23.51
CA ILE A 139 -9.56 23.65 22.84
C ILE A 139 -11.05 23.72 23.19
N ILE A 140 -11.76 22.59 23.12
CA ILE A 140 -13.19 22.51 23.46
C ILE A 140 -13.42 22.94 24.91
N LEU A 141 -12.62 22.39 25.84
CA LEU A 141 -12.67 22.72 27.26
C LEU A 141 -12.21 24.15 27.56
N GLY A 142 -11.65 24.87 26.59
CA GLY A 142 -11.11 26.22 26.78
C GLY A 142 -9.91 26.25 27.73
N LYS A 143 -9.23 25.11 27.93
CA LYS A 143 -8.08 25.01 28.81
C LYS A 143 -6.80 25.16 28.01
N ASP A 144 -5.96 26.05 28.51
CA ASP A 144 -4.64 26.29 27.96
C ASP A 144 -3.61 25.31 28.56
N PRO A 145 -2.99 24.43 27.76
CA PRO A 145 -1.98 23.50 28.25
C PRO A 145 -0.60 24.14 28.48
N PHE A 146 -0.30 25.30 27.87
CA PHE A 146 1.04 25.91 27.93
C PHE A 146 1.46 26.37 29.34
N PRO A 147 0.60 27.00 30.14
CA PRO A 147 0.93 27.37 31.51
C PRO A 147 1.26 26.16 32.39
N ALA A 148 0.62 25.01 32.15
CA ALA A 148 0.91 23.77 32.88
C ALA A 148 2.30 23.19 32.54
N LEU A 149 2.84 23.55 31.37
CA LEU A 149 4.19 23.19 30.92
C LEU A 149 5.25 24.25 31.27
N GLY A 150 4.86 25.31 32.00
CA GLY A 150 5.75 26.42 32.35
C GLY A 150 6.11 27.32 31.17
N MET A 151 5.35 27.25 30.08
CA MET A 151 5.57 28.06 28.86
C MET A 151 4.52 29.16 28.74
N ALA A 152 4.92 30.28 28.13
CA ALA A 152 3.98 31.32 27.75
C ALA A 152 3.10 30.85 26.59
N THR A 153 1.80 31.16 26.66
CA THR A 153 0.83 30.78 25.65
C THR A 153 1.10 31.50 24.33
N PRO A 154 1.31 30.76 23.23
CA PRO A 154 1.56 31.39 21.95
C PRO A 154 0.28 32.06 21.40
N THR A 155 0.45 33.16 20.65
CA THR A 155 -0.66 33.99 20.16
C THR A 155 -1.66 33.22 19.29
N PHE A 156 -1.18 32.29 18.47
CA PHE A 156 -2.07 31.46 17.63
C PHE A 156 -2.98 30.55 18.48
N PHE A 157 -2.49 30.09 19.64
CA PHE A 157 -3.28 29.23 20.52
C PHE A 157 -4.40 30.01 21.22
N ASN A 158 -4.16 31.27 21.58
CA ASN A 158 -5.22 32.17 22.05
C ASN A 158 -6.32 32.37 20.99
N TRP A 159 -5.94 32.48 19.72
CA TRP A 159 -6.91 32.52 18.61
C TRP A 159 -7.72 31.23 18.51
N MET A 160 -7.09 30.06 18.70
CA MET A 160 -7.77 28.77 18.69
C MET A 160 -8.79 28.62 19.84
N LEU A 161 -8.45 29.10 21.04
CA LEU A 161 -9.37 29.11 22.19
C LEU A 161 -10.56 30.05 21.97
N SER A 162 -10.36 31.14 21.22
CA SER A 162 -11.42 32.09 20.86
C SER A 162 -12.35 31.55 19.77
N ASN A 163 -11.83 30.75 18.84
CA ASN A 163 -12.54 30.23 17.67
C ASN A 163 -12.58 28.69 17.68
N LYS A 164 -13.13 28.10 18.75
CA LYS A 164 -13.05 26.66 19.04
C LYS A 164 -13.44 25.75 17.88
N LEU A 165 -14.61 25.99 17.26
CA LEU A 165 -15.14 25.14 16.20
C LEU A 165 -14.22 25.16 14.96
N SER A 166 -13.88 26.35 14.49
CA SER A 166 -13.01 26.55 13.33
C SER A 166 -11.60 26.01 13.57
N ALA A 167 -11.07 26.22 14.79
CA ALA A 167 -9.76 25.70 15.18
C ALA A 167 -9.73 24.17 15.23
N CYS A 168 -10.76 23.52 15.79
CA CYS A 168 -10.84 22.05 15.84
C CYS A 168 -10.95 21.46 14.43
N MET A 169 -11.78 22.03 13.57
CA MET A 169 -11.92 21.57 12.19
C MET A 169 -10.60 21.70 11.42
N MET A 170 -9.95 22.85 11.53
CA MET A 170 -8.67 23.12 10.89
C MET A 170 -7.58 22.16 11.39
N LEU A 171 -7.45 22.00 12.70
CA LEU A 171 -6.47 21.12 13.33
C LEU A 171 -6.69 19.65 12.92
N PHE A 172 -7.95 19.20 12.86
CA PHE A 172 -8.28 17.85 12.41
C PHE A 172 -7.87 17.61 10.96
N ILE A 173 -8.23 18.51 10.04
CA ILE A 173 -7.90 18.38 8.62
C ILE A 173 -6.39 18.40 8.40
N PHE A 174 -5.67 19.35 9.01
CA PHE A 174 -4.22 19.45 8.84
C PHE A 174 -3.49 18.26 9.46
N SER A 175 -3.89 17.80 10.65
CA SER A 175 -3.25 16.64 11.29
C SER A 175 -3.47 15.38 10.46
N ASN A 176 -4.70 15.13 9.98
CA ASN A 176 -4.99 14.01 9.08
C ASN A 176 -4.17 14.07 7.79
N SER A 177 -3.96 15.27 7.24
CA SER A 177 -3.14 15.45 6.04
C SER A 177 -1.69 15.06 6.31
N ILE A 178 -1.12 15.48 7.44
CA ILE A 178 0.24 15.13 7.83
C ILE A 178 0.36 13.64 8.15
N GLU A 179 -0.59 13.04 8.85
CA GLU A 179 -0.65 11.59 9.09
C GLU A 179 -0.63 10.81 7.78
N ASN A 180 -1.45 11.20 6.81
CA ASN A 180 -1.48 10.56 5.50
C ASN A 180 -0.16 10.77 4.73
N MET A 181 0.51 11.92 4.88
CA MET A 181 1.86 12.13 4.33
C MET A 181 2.90 11.20 4.95
N LEU A 182 2.83 10.93 6.26
CA LEU A 182 3.75 10.00 6.92
C LEU A 182 3.49 8.55 6.51
N MET A 183 2.22 8.19 6.27
CA MET A 183 1.82 6.87 5.78
C MET A 183 2.11 6.67 4.29
N SER A 184 2.31 7.74 3.52
CA SER A 184 2.65 7.70 2.10
C SER A 184 4.11 7.29 1.90
N THR A 185 4.33 6.00 1.62
CA THR A 185 5.69 5.43 1.44
C THR A 185 6.26 5.71 0.06
N GLY A 186 5.40 5.90 -0.94
CA GLY A 186 5.81 6.04 -2.35
C GLY A 186 6.42 4.77 -2.95
N ALA A 187 6.37 3.65 -2.24
CA ALA A 187 6.95 2.38 -2.65
C ALA A 187 6.11 1.71 -3.75
N PHE A 188 6.80 1.01 -4.63
CA PHE A 188 6.23 0.10 -5.60
C PHE A 188 7.26 -0.99 -5.83
N GLU A 189 7.05 -2.14 -5.21
CA GLU A 189 7.98 -3.25 -5.19
C GLU A 189 7.30 -4.52 -5.68
N ILE A 190 8.07 -5.34 -6.40
CA ILE A 190 7.59 -6.56 -7.02
C ILE A 190 8.52 -7.69 -6.57
N TYR A 191 7.90 -8.72 -6.00
CA TYR A 191 8.55 -9.91 -5.48
C TYR A 191 8.08 -11.12 -6.26
N VAL A 192 8.96 -12.09 -6.46
CA VAL A 192 8.60 -13.43 -6.97
C VAL A 192 9.03 -14.43 -5.90
N GLY A 193 8.06 -14.99 -5.18
CA GLY A 193 8.29 -15.68 -3.92
C GLY A 193 8.92 -14.73 -2.89
N ASN A 194 10.18 -15.02 -2.54
CA ASN A 194 10.94 -14.24 -1.56
C ASN A 194 12.02 -13.36 -2.20
N GLU A 195 12.13 -13.32 -3.53
CA GLU A 195 13.15 -12.56 -4.25
C GLU A 195 12.59 -11.21 -4.75
N LEU A 196 13.30 -10.12 -4.45
CA LEU A 196 12.97 -8.78 -4.94
C LEU A 196 13.41 -8.64 -6.40
N ILE A 197 12.43 -8.51 -7.30
CA ILE A 197 12.69 -8.35 -8.74
C ILE A 197 12.78 -6.88 -9.13
N TRP A 198 11.98 -6.02 -8.48
CA TRP A 198 12.02 -4.58 -8.73
C TRP A 198 11.67 -3.78 -7.49
N SER A 199 12.44 -2.73 -7.21
CA SER A 199 12.06 -1.69 -6.24
C SER A 199 12.09 -0.31 -6.87
N LYS A 200 10.97 0.41 -6.79
CA LYS A 200 10.91 1.84 -7.13
C LYS A 200 11.74 2.70 -6.19
N LEU A 201 11.91 2.28 -4.93
CA LEU A 201 12.71 3.04 -3.96
C LEU A 201 14.19 3.04 -4.35
N GLU A 202 14.66 1.95 -4.94
CA GLU A 202 16.04 1.80 -5.40
C GLU A 202 16.23 2.36 -6.83
N SER A 203 15.32 2.04 -7.75
CA SER A 203 15.42 2.44 -9.16
C SER A 203 14.93 3.87 -9.44
N GLY A 204 14.18 4.47 -8.51
CA GLY A 204 13.56 5.80 -8.65
C GLY A 204 12.32 5.85 -9.56
N ARG A 205 11.93 4.74 -10.20
CA ARG A 205 10.79 4.69 -11.13
C ARG A 205 10.08 3.33 -11.10
N VAL A 206 8.86 3.29 -11.62
CA VAL A 206 8.18 2.02 -11.92
C VAL A 206 8.80 1.37 -13.17
N PRO A 207 8.82 0.03 -13.27
CA PRO A 207 9.35 -0.66 -14.43
C PRO A 207 8.43 -0.47 -15.64
N SER A 208 8.98 -0.39 -16.84
CA SER A 208 8.14 -0.52 -18.03
C SER A 208 7.57 -1.96 -18.12
N PRO A 209 6.43 -2.17 -18.81
CA PRO A 209 5.88 -3.50 -19.05
C PRO A 209 6.91 -4.51 -19.59
N ALA A 210 7.77 -4.07 -20.51
CA ALA A 210 8.81 -4.92 -21.10
C ALA A 210 9.91 -5.29 -20.08
N GLU A 211 10.35 -4.36 -19.24
CA GLU A 211 11.37 -4.61 -18.21
C GLU A 211 10.87 -5.58 -17.14
N LEU A 212 9.60 -5.45 -16.73
CA LEU A 212 9.00 -6.38 -15.78
C LEU A 212 9.00 -7.81 -16.33
N VAL A 213 8.55 -7.96 -17.58
CA VAL A 213 8.51 -9.26 -18.25
C VAL A 213 9.92 -9.85 -18.39
N GLN A 214 10.90 -9.04 -18.79
CA GLN A 214 12.31 -9.49 -18.88
C GLN A 214 12.86 -9.93 -17.53
N SER A 215 12.55 -9.19 -16.45
CA SER A 215 13.05 -9.52 -15.11
C SER A 215 12.43 -10.83 -14.58
N ILE A 216 11.13 -11.05 -14.85
CA ILE A 216 10.47 -12.32 -14.54
C ILE A 216 11.03 -13.47 -15.39
N ASN A 217 11.31 -13.23 -16.68
CA ASN A 217 11.93 -14.25 -17.53
C ASN A 217 13.32 -14.63 -17.05
N GLY A 218 14.14 -13.64 -16.65
CA GLY A 218 15.44 -13.92 -16.05
C GLY A 218 15.31 -14.76 -14.77
N TYR A 219 14.33 -14.46 -13.92
CA TYR A 219 14.02 -15.29 -12.76
C TYR A 219 13.62 -16.71 -13.16
N LEU A 220 12.75 -16.86 -14.16
CA LEU A 220 12.29 -18.15 -14.66
C LEU A 220 13.45 -18.97 -15.27
N GLU A 221 14.34 -18.36 -16.05
CA GLU A 221 15.49 -19.03 -16.64
C GLU A 221 16.43 -19.62 -15.58
N VAL A 222 16.66 -18.88 -14.49
CA VAL A 222 17.46 -19.34 -13.35
C VAL A 222 16.77 -20.50 -12.62
N HIS A 223 15.43 -20.49 -12.55
CA HIS A 223 14.63 -21.47 -11.81
C HIS A 223 13.99 -22.57 -12.68
N GLY A 224 14.38 -22.68 -13.96
CA GLY A 224 13.99 -23.79 -14.85
C GLY A 224 12.66 -23.64 -15.62
N GLY A 225 12.12 -22.42 -15.72
CA GLY A 225 11.00 -22.08 -16.61
C GLY A 225 11.37 -22.25 -18.09
N LYS A 226 10.39 -22.65 -18.91
CA LYS A 226 10.61 -22.88 -20.34
C LYS A 226 9.74 -21.93 -21.17
N PRO A 227 10.30 -21.24 -22.18
CA PRO A 227 9.47 -20.51 -23.14
C PRO A 227 8.57 -21.49 -23.88
N MET A 228 7.27 -21.20 -24.00
CA MET A 228 6.45 -21.97 -24.94
C MET A 228 6.80 -21.50 -26.36
N ALA A 229 7.28 -22.41 -27.19
CA ALA A 229 7.40 -22.14 -28.61
C ALA A 229 6.01 -21.85 -29.15
N THR A 230 5.85 -20.67 -29.77
CA THR A 230 4.66 -20.34 -30.56
C THR A 230 4.44 -21.47 -31.57
N GLN A 231 3.39 -22.25 -31.37
CA GLN A 231 3.03 -23.33 -32.28
C GLN A 231 2.67 -22.66 -33.61
N GLU A 232 3.53 -22.79 -34.63
CA GLU A 232 3.20 -22.37 -35.99
C GLU A 232 1.91 -23.09 -36.38
N PHE A 233 0.83 -22.32 -36.48
CA PHE A 233 -0.45 -22.80 -37.00
C PHE A 233 -0.24 -23.04 -38.50
N GLY A 234 0.30 -24.21 -38.84
CA GLY A 234 0.45 -24.66 -40.20
C GLY A 234 -0.92 -24.71 -40.86
N TYR A 235 -1.15 -23.81 -41.80
CA TYR A 235 -2.23 -23.95 -42.77
C TYR A 235 -1.95 -25.24 -43.55
N GLN A 236 -2.67 -26.31 -43.24
CA GLN A 236 -2.78 -27.45 -44.15
C GLN A 236 -3.85 -27.08 -45.16
N GLU A 237 -3.43 -26.67 -46.36
CA GLU A 237 -4.30 -26.64 -47.53
C GLU A 237 -4.72 -28.10 -47.86
N GLN A 238 -6.03 -28.36 -47.83
CA GLN A 238 -6.67 -29.46 -48.56
C GLN A 238 -7.97 -28.96 -49.17
#